data_AF-A0A432JKZ2-F1
#
_entry.id   AF-A0A432JKZ2-F1
#
_cell.length_a   1.000
_cell.length_b   1.000
_cell.length_c   1.000
_cell.angle_alpha   90.00
_cell.angle_beta   90.00
_cell.angle_gamma   90.00
#
_symmetry.space_group_name_H-M   'P 1'
#
loop_
_entity.id
_entity.type
_entity.pdbx_description
1 polymer ?
#
loop_
_entity_poly.entity_id
_entity_poly.type
_entity_poly.pdbx_seq_one_letter_code
_entity_poly.pdbx_strand_id
1 'polypeptide(L)'
;MSGVRTVPVEAHLVLADGSVFEGEAIGAPATDGVATGEVVFNTVLSGYQEVVTDPSYAGQIITFTYPHIGNYGVNPDDHESRRPFCRGVVVRELSRRHSNWRATGGLDGLLAAHGVPGIAGIDTRRLTRRLRDEGAMPGAFGTADNATLLAAAIGEPGTEGVDMVAEVTCAAPYVVPSTGGGRRMVAYDFGIKATILRHLSGLGEVTVVPARTPAS
;
A
#
# COMPACT_ATOMS: atom_id res chain seq x y z
N MET A 1 20.87 -9.52 -20.55
CA MET A 1 19.51 -10.09 -20.64
C MET A 1 18.57 -8.96 -21.01
N SER A 2 17.91 -9.11 -22.16
CA SER A 2 17.18 -8.06 -22.87
C SER A 2 16.04 -7.47 -22.04
N GLY A 3 16.13 -6.18 -21.73
CA GLY A 3 14.99 -5.42 -21.21
C GLY A 3 13.94 -5.32 -22.31
N VAL A 4 12.86 -6.09 -22.18
CA VAL A 4 11.65 -5.88 -22.96
C VAL A 4 11.18 -4.47 -22.62
N ARG A 5 11.27 -3.54 -23.58
CA ARG A 5 10.57 -2.26 -23.48
C ARG A 5 9.08 -2.56 -23.62
N THR A 6 8.40 -2.78 -22.52
CA THR A 6 6.95 -2.61 -22.47
C THR A 6 6.66 -1.15 -22.80
N VAL A 7 5.79 -0.92 -23.78
CA VAL A 7 5.29 0.42 -24.09
C VAL A 7 4.57 0.91 -22.83
N PRO A 8 4.85 2.13 -22.33
CA PRO A 8 4.13 2.67 -21.19
C PRO A 8 2.64 2.70 -21.49
N VAL A 9 1.84 2.24 -20.54
CA VAL A 9 0.38 2.30 -20.64
C VAL A 9 -0.06 3.60 -19.98
N GLU A 10 -0.62 4.51 -20.77
CA GLU A 10 -1.11 5.79 -20.26
C GLU A 10 -2.21 5.56 -19.22
N ALA A 11 -2.11 6.30 -18.11
CA ALA A 11 -3.09 6.27 -17.04
C ALA A 11 -3.24 7.66 -16.43
N HIS A 12 -4.40 7.94 -15.87
CA HIS A 12 -4.66 9.18 -15.16
C HIS A 12 -5.04 8.89 -13.71
N LEU A 13 -4.68 9.80 -12.81
CA LEU A 13 -5.22 9.89 -11.46
C LEU A 13 -6.15 11.11 -11.42
N VAL A 14 -7.39 10.89 -10.99
CA VAL A 14 -8.41 11.92 -10.82
C VAL A 14 -8.85 11.92 -9.35
N LEU A 15 -8.81 13.09 -8.72
CA LEU A 15 -9.29 13.28 -7.36
C LEU A 15 -10.76 13.71 -7.35
N ALA A 16 -11.45 13.54 -6.22
CA ALA A 16 -12.86 13.93 -6.07
C ALA A 16 -13.12 15.44 -6.28
N ASP A 17 -12.09 16.28 -6.13
CA ASP A 17 -12.15 17.72 -6.42
C ASP A 17 -12.03 18.06 -7.94
N GLY A 18 -11.86 17.04 -8.79
CA GLY A 18 -11.67 17.18 -10.23
C GLY A 18 -10.22 17.40 -10.69
N SER A 19 -9.25 17.40 -9.77
CA SER A 19 -7.83 17.51 -10.12
C SER A 19 -7.37 16.27 -10.90
N VAL A 20 -6.72 16.50 -12.04
CA VAL A 20 -6.18 15.44 -12.91
C VAL A 20 -4.65 15.45 -12.92
N PHE A 21 -4.08 14.24 -12.91
CA PHE A 21 -2.66 13.97 -13.02
C PHE A 21 -2.41 12.87 -14.06
N GLU A 22 -1.53 13.13 -15.00
CA GLU A 22 -1.16 12.19 -16.06
C GLU A 22 0.05 11.35 -15.66
N GLY A 23 0.03 10.07 -16.01
CA GLY A 23 1.07 9.14 -15.65
C GLY A 23 1.02 7.84 -16.46
N GLU A 24 1.71 6.84 -15.94
CA GLU A 24 1.86 5.53 -16.57
C GLU A 24 1.45 4.45 -15.58
N ALA A 25 0.61 3.51 -16.01
CA ALA A 25 0.19 2.39 -15.17
C ALA A 25 1.39 1.48 -14.83
N ILE A 26 1.47 1.08 -13.57
CA ILE A 26 2.46 0.13 -13.02
C ILE A 26 1.75 -0.90 -12.13
N GLY A 27 2.44 -1.98 -11.79
CA GLY A 27 1.89 -3.04 -10.94
C GLY A 27 0.81 -3.86 -11.66
N ALA A 28 -0.23 -4.25 -10.92
CA ALA A 28 -1.33 -5.02 -11.49
C ALA A 28 -2.26 -4.14 -12.36
N PRO A 29 -2.89 -4.69 -13.41
CA PRO A 29 -3.94 -3.97 -14.12
C PRO A 29 -5.11 -3.69 -13.18
N ALA A 30 -5.59 -2.45 -13.19
CA ALA A 30 -6.80 -2.08 -12.48
C ALA A 30 -8.01 -2.82 -13.07
N THR A 31 -8.92 -3.32 -12.22
CA THR A 31 -10.16 -3.97 -12.67
C THR A 31 -11.01 -2.98 -13.44
N ASP A 32 -11.46 -3.36 -14.64
CA ASP A 32 -12.18 -2.48 -15.57
C ASP A 32 -11.47 -1.14 -15.86
N GLY A 33 -10.15 -1.09 -15.69
CA GLY A 33 -9.34 0.10 -15.90
C GLY A 33 -9.48 1.17 -14.81
N VAL A 34 -10.03 0.84 -13.64
CA VAL A 34 -10.25 1.78 -12.53
C VAL A 34 -9.83 1.18 -11.19
N ALA A 35 -9.06 1.93 -10.41
CA ALA A 35 -8.73 1.63 -9.02
C ALA A 35 -9.08 2.85 -8.16
N THR A 36 -9.78 2.64 -7.06
CA THR A 36 -10.27 3.70 -6.17
C THR A 36 -9.75 3.55 -4.74
N GLY A 37 -9.73 4.66 -4.02
CA GLY A 37 -9.40 4.69 -2.59
C GLY A 37 -9.18 6.11 -2.10
N GLU A 38 -8.98 6.24 -0.79
CA GLU A 38 -8.61 7.52 -0.19
C GLU A 38 -7.13 7.82 -0.48
N VAL A 39 -6.85 8.94 -1.16
CA VAL A 39 -5.49 9.32 -1.54
C VAL A 39 -4.81 10.00 -0.36
N VAL A 40 -3.72 9.38 0.09
CA VAL A 40 -2.87 9.88 1.17
C VAL A 40 -1.45 10.08 0.66
N PHE A 41 -0.62 10.80 1.42
CA PHE A 41 0.81 10.90 1.13
C PHE A 41 1.66 10.40 2.29
N ASN A 42 2.80 9.79 1.96
CA ASN A 42 3.80 9.35 2.92
C ASN A 42 5.15 9.99 2.59
N THR A 43 5.78 10.57 3.61
CA THR A 43 7.03 11.32 3.51
C THR A 43 8.29 10.49 3.73
N VAL A 44 8.15 9.16 3.89
CA VAL A 44 9.31 8.28 4.01
C VAL A 44 10.24 8.43 2.81
N LEU A 45 11.54 8.45 3.10
CA LEU A 45 12.61 8.46 2.08
C LEU A 45 13.12 7.06 1.76
N SER A 46 12.80 6.09 2.63
CA SER A 46 13.14 4.67 2.54
C SER A 46 12.07 3.86 3.25
N GLY A 47 12.00 2.57 3.01
CA GLY A 47 11.01 1.71 3.64
C GLY A 47 9.68 1.63 2.86
N TYR A 48 9.72 1.79 1.53
CA TYR A 48 8.50 1.77 0.70
C TYR A 48 7.81 0.41 0.73
N GLN A 49 8.54 -0.70 0.88
CA GLN A 49 7.96 -2.03 0.89
C GLN A 49 7.20 -2.28 2.20
N GLU A 50 7.81 -1.87 3.31
CA GLU A 50 7.24 -1.89 4.65
C GLU A 50 5.97 -1.04 4.71
N VAL A 51 5.96 0.12 4.03
CA VAL A 51 4.78 0.98 3.89
C VAL A 51 3.70 0.33 3.03
N VAL A 52 4.04 -0.20 1.84
CA VAL A 52 3.07 -0.85 0.94
C VAL A 52 2.42 -2.07 1.60
N THR A 53 3.15 -2.77 2.47
CA THR A 53 2.68 -3.96 3.18
C THR A 53 2.14 -3.66 4.58
N ASP A 54 2.04 -2.40 4.98
CA ASP A 54 1.43 -2.01 6.25
C ASP A 54 -0.10 -2.14 6.15
N PRO A 55 -0.76 -2.94 7.03
CA PRO A 55 -2.21 -3.07 7.03
C PRO A 55 -2.96 -1.75 7.25
N SER A 56 -2.32 -0.76 7.86
CA SER A 56 -2.93 0.55 8.15
C SER A 56 -3.35 1.32 6.91
N TYR A 57 -2.82 0.97 5.73
CA TYR A 57 -3.21 1.57 4.44
C TYR A 57 -4.41 0.88 3.78
N ALA A 58 -5.13 0.00 4.48
CA ALA A 58 -6.36 -0.58 3.95
C ALA A 58 -7.33 0.52 3.48
N GLY A 59 -7.83 0.40 2.24
CA GLY A 59 -8.71 1.41 1.63
C GLY A 59 -7.99 2.64 1.05
N GLN A 60 -6.66 2.74 1.18
CA GLN A 60 -5.92 3.95 0.81
C GLN A 60 -5.04 3.76 -0.43
N ILE A 61 -4.87 4.84 -1.19
CA ILE A 61 -3.91 4.96 -2.28
C ILE A 61 -2.71 5.76 -1.76
N ILE A 62 -1.53 5.14 -1.73
CA ILE A 62 -0.33 5.71 -1.12
C ILE A 62 0.44 6.55 -2.13
N THR A 63 0.55 7.85 -1.89
CA THR A 63 1.44 8.73 -2.64
C THR A 63 2.79 8.88 -1.94
N PHE A 64 3.87 8.42 -2.56
CA PHE A 64 5.20 8.63 -2.03
C PHE A 64 5.75 10.00 -2.43
N THR A 65 6.24 10.77 -1.45
CA THR A 65 6.86 12.06 -1.75
C THR A 65 8.30 11.92 -2.26
N TYR A 66 9.00 10.86 -1.85
CA TYR A 66 10.35 10.60 -2.36
C TYR A 66 10.27 10.16 -3.83
N PRO A 67 11.02 10.81 -4.74
CA PRO A 67 10.76 10.66 -6.17
C PRO A 67 11.16 9.30 -6.73
N HIS A 68 12.24 8.68 -6.22
CA HIS A 68 12.76 7.41 -6.72
C HIS A 68 12.33 6.24 -5.84
N ILE A 69 11.26 5.55 -6.23
CA ILE A 69 10.73 4.41 -5.49
C ILE A 69 11.11 3.11 -6.21
N GLY A 70 11.37 2.04 -5.46
CA GLY A 70 11.79 0.73 -6.02
C GLY A 70 13.31 0.57 -6.21
N ASN A 71 14.13 1.53 -5.79
CA ASN A 71 15.57 1.57 -6.03
C ASN A 71 16.35 0.42 -5.37
N TYR A 72 15.90 -0.08 -4.21
CA TYR A 72 16.50 -1.23 -3.53
C TYR A 72 15.74 -2.55 -3.76
N GLY A 73 14.75 -2.56 -4.65
CA GLY A 73 13.96 -3.75 -4.97
C GLY A 73 13.06 -4.16 -3.81
N VAL A 74 12.74 -5.44 -3.73
CA VAL A 74 11.91 -6.00 -2.66
C VAL A 74 12.54 -7.28 -2.12
N ASN A 75 12.19 -7.65 -0.89
CA ASN A 75 12.58 -8.94 -0.29
C ASN A 75 11.55 -9.39 0.77
N PRO A 76 11.45 -10.69 1.07
CA PRO A 76 10.43 -11.20 2.00
C PRO A 76 10.53 -10.67 3.44
N ASP A 77 11.73 -10.29 3.90
CA ASP A 77 11.95 -9.90 5.30
C ASP A 77 11.41 -8.49 5.62
N ASP A 78 11.19 -7.66 4.60
CA ASP A 78 10.66 -6.29 4.73
C ASP A 78 9.13 -6.25 4.57
N HIS A 79 8.45 -7.40 4.57
CA HIS A 79 6.99 -7.46 4.62
C HIS A 79 6.48 -7.22 6.05
N GLU A 80 5.66 -6.18 6.22
CA GLU A 80 5.00 -5.89 7.50
C GLU A 80 3.68 -6.64 7.69
N SER A 81 3.19 -7.36 6.67
CA SER A 81 2.03 -8.22 6.79
C SER A 81 1.98 -9.29 5.69
N ARG A 82 0.93 -10.12 5.73
CA ARG A 82 0.74 -11.26 4.80
C ARG A 82 0.57 -10.86 3.32
N ARG A 83 0.17 -9.62 3.06
CA ARG A 83 -0.01 -9.04 1.71
C ARG A 83 -0.12 -7.52 1.82
N PRO A 84 0.10 -6.75 0.75
CA PRO A 84 -0.33 -5.36 0.70
C PRO A 84 -1.85 -5.23 0.91
N PHE A 85 -2.27 -4.25 1.72
CA PHE A 85 -3.69 -3.91 1.92
C PHE A 85 -4.07 -2.57 1.28
N CYS A 86 -3.10 -1.78 0.84
CA CYS A 86 -3.36 -0.56 0.09
C CYS A 86 -4.10 -0.85 -1.22
N ARG A 87 -4.94 0.10 -1.63
CA ARG A 87 -5.69 0.07 -2.89
C ARG A 87 -4.83 0.46 -4.09
N GLY A 88 -3.73 1.16 -3.86
CA GLY A 88 -2.77 1.45 -4.91
C GLY A 88 -1.59 2.29 -4.46
N VAL A 89 -0.65 2.49 -5.39
CA VAL A 89 0.59 3.23 -5.14
C VAL A 89 0.81 4.28 -6.23
N VAL A 90 1.12 5.51 -5.81
CA VAL A 90 1.42 6.65 -6.67
C VAL A 90 2.87 7.07 -6.45
N VAL A 91 3.65 7.12 -7.53
CA VAL A 91 5.07 7.49 -7.49
C VAL A 91 5.42 8.49 -8.58
N ARG A 92 6.49 9.26 -8.34
CA ARG A 92 7.05 10.13 -9.38
C ARG A 92 7.83 9.32 -10.41
N GLU A 93 8.77 8.49 -9.96
CA GLU A 93 9.56 7.62 -10.81
C GLU A 93 9.70 6.24 -10.17
N LEU A 94 9.21 5.22 -10.87
CA LEU A 94 9.50 3.84 -10.52
C LEU A 94 10.89 3.47 -11.06
N SER A 95 11.75 2.98 -10.18
CA SER A 95 13.13 2.66 -10.54
C SER A 95 13.17 1.53 -11.57
N ARG A 96 13.70 1.84 -12.76
CA ARG A 96 13.86 0.88 -13.87
C ARG A 96 14.70 -0.35 -13.51
N ARG A 97 15.62 -0.18 -12.55
CA ARG A 97 16.47 -1.24 -12.02
C ARG A 97 16.57 -1.06 -10.51
N HIS A 98 16.50 -2.16 -9.78
CA HIS A 98 16.86 -2.21 -8.37
C HIS A 98 18.34 -2.60 -8.18
N SER A 99 18.97 -2.08 -7.14
CA SER A 99 20.35 -2.41 -6.78
C SER A 99 20.51 -2.47 -5.26
N ASN A 100 20.32 -3.66 -4.71
CA ASN A 100 20.57 -3.97 -3.30
C ASN A 100 20.90 -5.46 -3.19
N TRP A 101 21.82 -5.83 -2.30
CA TRP A 101 22.24 -7.21 -2.10
C TRP A 101 21.12 -8.10 -1.52
N ARG A 102 20.14 -7.50 -0.82
CA ARG A 102 18.96 -8.19 -0.27
C ARG A 102 17.86 -8.38 -1.31
N ALA A 103 17.92 -7.68 -2.45
CA ALA A 103 16.82 -7.64 -3.41
C ALA A 103 16.63 -9.02 -4.06
N THR A 104 15.41 -9.55 -3.96
CA THR A 104 14.99 -10.78 -4.65
C THR A 104 14.03 -10.49 -5.81
N GLY A 105 13.62 -9.23 -5.98
CA GLY A 105 12.72 -8.79 -7.05
C GLY A 105 12.59 -7.26 -7.12
N GLY A 106 11.78 -6.78 -8.07
CA GLY A 106 11.42 -5.37 -8.21
C GLY A 106 10.06 -5.05 -7.58
N LEU A 107 9.83 -3.78 -7.26
CA LEU A 107 8.55 -3.33 -6.69
C LEU A 107 7.38 -3.54 -7.66
N ASP A 108 7.58 -3.29 -8.96
CA ASP A 108 6.55 -3.52 -9.98
C ASP A 108 6.03 -4.97 -9.95
N GLY A 109 6.96 -5.93 -9.89
CA GLY A 109 6.63 -7.35 -9.80
C GLY A 109 5.95 -7.72 -8.48
N LEU A 110 6.32 -7.09 -7.36
CA LEU A 110 5.62 -7.28 -6.08
C LEU A 110 4.16 -6.84 -6.19
N LEU A 111 3.92 -5.64 -6.74
CA LEU A 111 2.59 -5.07 -6.90
C LEU A 111 1.74 -5.95 -7.83
N ALA A 112 2.28 -6.34 -8.99
CA ALA A 112 1.61 -7.23 -9.93
C ALA A 112 1.26 -8.59 -9.30
N ALA A 113 2.19 -9.21 -8.58
CA ALA A 113 1.98 -10.51 -7.93
C ALA A 113 0.89 -10.47 -6.85
N HIS A 114 0.65 -9.32 -6.22
CA HIS A 114 -0.37 -9.16 -5.19
C HIS A 114 -1.66 -8.49 -5.68
N GLY A 115 -1.79 -8.24 -6.98
CA GLY A 115 -2.96 -7.59 -7.55
C GLY A 115 -3.12 -6.12 -7.14
N VAL A 116 -2.02 -5.44 -6.82
CA VAL A 116 -2.03 -4.02 -6.42
C VAL A 116 -1.72 -3.15 -7.64
N PRO A 117 -2.65 -2.28 -8.07
CA PRO A 117 -2.39 -1.34 -9.15
C PRO A 117 -1.55 -0.16 -8.65
N GLY A 118 -0.86 0.50 -9.57
CA GLY A 118 -0.19 1.76 -9.28
C GLY A 118 -0.05 2.66 -10.50
N ILE A 119 0.44 3.87 -10.26
CA ILE A 119 0.67 4.87 -11.30
C ILE A 119 1.99 5.60 -11.03
N ALA A 120 2.84 5.65 -12.05
CA ALA A 120 4.12 6.36 -12.07
C ALA A 120 4.03 7.63 -12.92
N GLY A 121 5.07 8.47 -12.89
CA GLY A 121 5.14 9.68 -13.71
C GLY A 121 4.39 10.88 -13.12
N ILE A 122 3.68 10.71 -12.01
CA ILE A 122 2.86 11.75 -11.39
C ILE A 122 3.72 12.83 -10.74
N ASP A 123 3.33 14.10 -10.86
CA ASP A 123 3.88 15.17 -10.02
C ASP A 123 3.39 15.00 -8.58
N THR A 124 4.07 14.11 -7.84
CA THR A 124 3.73 13.79 -6.45
C THR A 124 3.90 14.99 -5.53
N ARG A 125 4.68 16.01 -5.92
CA ARG A 125 4.80 17.26 -5.17
C ARG A 125 3.55 18.13 -5.32
N ARG A 126 3.02 18.28 -6.54
CA ARG A 126 1.72 18.96 -6.77
C ARG A 126 0.61 18.23 -6.02
N LEU A 127 0.55 16.90 -6.12
CA LEU A 127 -0.44 16.07 -5.44
C LEU A 127 -0.35 16.23 -3.91
N THR A 128 0.85 16.13 -3.33
CA THR A 128 1.05 16.26 -1.89
C THR A 128 0.66 17.64 -1.38
N ARG A 129 0.94 18.73 -2.12
CA ARG A 129 0.49 20.07 -1.74
C ARG A 129 -1.03 20.15 -1.71
N ARG A 130 -1.72 19.54 -2.69
CA ARG A 130 -3.18 19.48 -2.73
C ARG A 130 -3.75 18.77 -1.50
N LEU A 131 -3.27 17.57 -1.23
CA LEU A 131 -3.70 16.75 -0.08
C LEU A 131 -3.38 17.40 1.27
N ARG A 132 -2.28 18.16 1.35
CA ARG A 132 -1.93 18.90 2.57
C ARG A 132 -2.89 20.07 2.81
N ASP A 133 -3.27 20.78 1.76
CA ASP A 133 -4.06 22.00 1.87
C ASP A 133 -5.57 21.69 2.00
N GLU A 134 -6.06 20.59 1.42
CA GLU A 134 -7.49 20.19 1.43
C GLU A 134 -7.81 18.96 2.27
N GLY A 135 -6.79 18.23 2.74
CA GLY A 135 -6.94 16.95 3.43
C GLY A 135 -6.84 15.74 2.50
N ALA A 136 -6.82 14.55 3.10
CA ALA A 136 -6.98 13.31 2.35
C ALA A 136 -8.37 13.30 1.70
N MET A 137 -8.45 12.77 0.49
CA MET A 137 -9.71 12.76 -0.26
C MET A 137 -9.79 11.53 -1.15
N PRO A 138 -11.01 11.11 -1.53
CA PRO A 138 -11.18 10.04 -2.49
C PRO A 138 -10.55 10.36 -3.84
N GLY A 139 -10.00 9.34 -4.49
CA GLY A 139 -9.44 9.42 -5.82
C GLY A 139 -9.56 8.10 -6.57
N ALA A 140 -9.46 8.19 -7.88
CA ALA A 140 -9.46 7.05 -8.78
C ALA A 140 -8.34 7.18 -9.80
N PHE A 141 -7.69 6.08 -10.13
CA PHE A 141 -6.71 6.05 -11.20
C PHE A 141 -6.84 4.82 -12.09
N GLY A 142 -6.32 4.94 -13.30
CA GLY A 142 -6.27 3.83 -14.26
C GLY A 142 -6.35 4.31 -15.70
N THR A 143 -6.74 3.41 -16.59
CA THR A 143 -6.73 3.60 -18.05
C THR A 143 -8.08 4.05 -18.62
N ALA A 144 -9.11 4.16 -17.77
CA ALA A 144 -10.41 4.71 -18.16
C ALA A 144 -10.31 6.22 -18.45
N ASP A 145 -11.33 6.77 -19.11
CA ASP A 145 -11.41 8.21 -19.36
C ASP A 145 -11.63 9.00 -18.05
N ASN A 146 -11.30 10.30 -18.09
CA ASN A 146 -11.35 11.17 -16.91
C ASN A 146 -12.76 11.31 -16.31
N ALA A 147 -13.82 11.21 -17.10
CA ALA A 147 -15.19 11.32 -16.58
C ALA A 147 -15.56 10.07 -15.78
N THR A 148 -15.16 8.89 -16.28
CA THR A 148 -15.31 7.61 -15.59
C THR A 148 -14.50 7.60 -14.29
N LEU A 149 -13.24 8.04 -14.32
CA LEU A 149 -12.40 8.14 -13.13
C LEU A 149 -12.95 9.13 -12.11
N LEU A 150 -13.44 10.30 -12.55
CA LEU A 150 -14.05 11.28 -11.66
C LEU A 150 -15.30 10.72 -10.97
N ALA A 151 -16.18 10.05 -11.72
CA ALA A 151 -17.37 9.42 -11.16
C ALA A 151 -17.00 8.34 -10.12
N ALA A 152 -15.97 7.54 -10.40
CA ALA A 152 -15.46 6.55 -9.46
C ALA A 152 -14.84 7.19 -8.21
N ALA A 153 -14.08 8.28 -8.35
CA ALA A 153 -13.51 9.02 -7.22
C ALA A 153 -14.60 9.62 -6.33
N ILE A 154 -15.66 10.19 -6.91
CA ILE A 154 -16.80 10.74 -6.14
C ILE A 154 -17.59 9.63 -5.44
N GLY A 155 -17.70 8.46 -6.06
CA GLY A 155 -18.40 7.30 -5.51
C GLY A 155 -17.64 6.51 -4.45
N GLU A 156 -16.35 6.79 -4.28
CA GLU A 156 -15.49 6.11 -3.30
C GLU A 156 -15.82 6.59 -1.87
N PRO A 157 -16.21 5.69 -0.95
CA PRO A 157 -16.68 6.06 0.38
C PRO A 157 -15.59 6.64 1.29
N GLY A 158 -14.31 6.46 0.95
CA GLY A 158 -13.18 6.83 1.79
C GLY A 158 -12.97 5.84 2.95
N THR A 159 -12.21 6.26 3.96
CA THR A 159 -11.91 5.41 5.13
C THR A 159 -12.76 5.76 6.35
N GLU A 160 -13.34 6.96 6.40
CA GLU A 160 -14.12 7.43 7.53
C GLU A 160 -15.42 6.63 7.69
N GLY A 161 -15.65 6.08 8.89
CA GLY A 161 -16.86 5.30 9.18
C GLY A 161 -16.89 3.89 8.59
N VAL A 162 -15.81 3.44 7.94
CA VAL A 162 -15.69 2.09 7.36
C VAL A 162 -14.86 1.19 8.29
N ASP A 163 -15.36 -0.01 8.57
CA ASP A 163 -14.65 -1.03 9.38
C ASP A 163 -13.51 -1.68 8.58
N MET A 164 -12.41 -0.92 8.37
CA MET A 164 -11.21 -1.43 7.70
C MET A 164 -10.54 -2.59 8.47
N VAL A 165 -10.77 -2.65 9.79
CA VAL A 165 -10.25 -3.71 10.65
C VAL A 165 -10.76 -5.09 10.22
N ALA A 166 -12.02 -5.17 9.81
CA ALA A 166 -12.60 -6.42 9.31
C ALA A 166 -11.88 -6.97 8.05
N GLU A 167 -11.25 -6.12 7.24
CA GLU A 167 -10.50 -6.54 6.06
C GLU A 167 -9.10 -7.07 6.39
N VAL A 168 -8.50 -6.58 7.48
CA VAL A 168 -7.09 -6.82 7.81
C VAL A 168 -6.89 -7.86 8.91
N THR A 169 -7.83 -8.03 9.83
CA THR A 169 -7.74 -8.98 10.96
C THR A 169 -7.46 -10.41 10.48
N CYS A 170 -6.78 -11.19 11.32
CA CYS A 170 -6.63 -12.63 11.13
C CYS A 170 -7.99 -13.34 11.23
N ALA A 171 -8.12 -14.45 10.49
CA ALA A 171 -9.35 -15.25 10.46
C ALA A 171 -9.48 -16.20 11.66
N ALA A 172 -8.36 -16.64 12.22
CA ALA A 172 -8.30 -17.53 13.37
C ALA A 172 -7.11 -17.15 14.26
N PRO A 173 -7.20 -17.40 15.58
CA PRO A 173 -6.08 -17.20 16.48
C PRO A 173 -4.84 -17.98 16.05
N TYR A 174 -3.67 -17.39 16.26
CA TYR A 174 -2.38 -18.04 16.02
C TYR A 174 -1.35 -17.63 17.06
N VAL A 175 -0.30 -18.44 17.21
CA VAL A 175 0.75 -18.19 18.20
C VAL A 175 2.03 -17.77 17.49
N VAL A 176 2.62 -16.67 17.97
CA VAL A 176 3.99 -16.29 17.66
C VAL A 176 4.87 -16.81 18.80
N PRO A 177 5.78 -17.76 18.51
CA PRO A 177 6.60 -18.37 19.55
C PRO A 177 7.55 -17.35 20.16
N SER A 178 7.82 -17.52 21.46
CA SER A 178 8.84 -16.73 22.16
C SER A 178 10.22 -16.96 21.54
N THR A 179 10.94 -15.88 21.27
CA THR A 179 12.38 -15.90 20.95
C THR A 179 13.22 -15.46 22.15
N GLY A 180 12.59 -14.99 23.23
CA GLY A 180 13.23 -14.56 24.47
C GLY A 180 12.21 -14.18 25.54
N GLY A 181 12.65 -14.19 26.81
CA GLY A 181 11.77 -13.89 27.94
C GLY A 181 10.73 -14.99 28.23
N GLY A 182 9.79 -14.69 29.13
CA GLY A 182 8.81 -15.66 29.65
C GLY A 182 7.40 -15.11 29.85
N ARG A 183 7.09 -13.94 29.25
CA ARG A 183 5.73 -13.39 29.30
C ARG A 183 4.79 -14.20 28.42
N ARG A 184 3.50 -14.16 28.75
CA ARG A 184 2.41 -14.58 27.86
C ARG A 184 1.55 -13.38 27.56
N MET A 185 1.36 -13.10 26.28
CA MET A 185 0.66 -11.91 25.82
C MET A 185 -0.44 -12.32 24.85
N VAL A 186 -1.56 -11.59 24.89
CA VAL A 186 -2.61 -11.69 23.88
C VAL A 186 -2.58 -10.40 23.08
N ALA A 187 -2.49 -10.50 21.75
CA ALA A 187 -2.51 -9.36 20.84
C ALA A 187 -3.77 -9.42 19.98
N TYR A 188 -4.59 -8.37 20.02
CA TYR A 188 -5.72 -8.23 19.11
C TYR A 188 -5.22 -7.78 17.74
N ASP A 189 -5.60 -8.51 16.70
CA ASP A 189 -5.22 -8.18 15.33
C ASP A 189 -6.19 -7.15 14.73
N PHE A 190 -5.83 -5.88 14.85
CA PHE A 190 -6.48 -4.78 14.16
C PHE A 190 -5.74 -4.38 12.87
N GLY A 191 -4.99 -5.30 12.27
CA GLY A 191 -3.98 -4.99 11.26
C GLY A 191 -2.59 -4.87 11.89
N ILE A 192 -2.25 -5.80 12.78
CA ILE A 192 -0.97 -5.76 13.48
C ILE A 192 0.19 -6.02 12.53
N LYS A 193 1.23 -5.19 12.64
CA LYS A 193 2.45 -5.29 11.83
C LYS A 193 3.35 -6.42 12.32
N ALA A 194 4.00 -7.11 11.39
CA ALA A 194 4.93 -8.21 11.66
C ALA A 194 6.08 -7.77 12.58
N THR A 195 6.59 -6.53 12.41
CA THR A 195 7.65 -6.01 13.29
C THR A 195 7.20 -5.87 14.74
N ILE A 196 5.95 -5.53 15.02
CA ILE A 196 5.42 -5.47 16.40
C ILE A 196 5.49 -6.87 17.03
N LEU A 197 5.01 -7.89 16.31
CA LEU A 197 5.04 -9.27 16.77
C LEU A 197 6.47 -9.78 16.98
N ARG A 198 7.41 -9.41 16.10
CA ARG A 198 8.83 -9.74 16.22
C ARG A 198 9.46 -9.12 17.49
N HIS A 199 9.11 -7.90 17.85
CA HIS A 199 9.60 -7.29 19.08
C HIS A 199 8.95 -7.90 20.33
N LEU A 200 7.65 -8.16 20.30
CA LEU A 200 6.95 -8.80 21.41
C LEU A 200 7.46 -10.23 21.65
N SER A 201 7.78 -10.98 20.59
CA SER A 201 8.30 -12.34 20.74
C SER A 201 9.63 -12.41 21.50
N GLY A 202 10.43 -11.35 21.49
CA GLY A 202 11.64 -11.24 22.30
C GLY A 202 11.38 -11.05 23.80
N LEU A 203 10.14 -10.74 24.19
CA LEU A 203 9.71 -10.58 25.58
C LEU A 203 8.91 -11.80 26.10
N GLY A 204 8.34 -12.61 25.20
CA GLY A 204 7.59 -13.81 25.51
C GLY A 204 6.72 -14.30 24.35
N GLU A 205 5.88 -15.31 24.62
CA GLU A 205 4.95 -15.86 23.63
C GLU A 205 3.76 -14.93 23.42
N VAL A 206 3.33 -14.78 22.16
CA VAL A 206 2.19 -13.92 21.78
C VAL A 206 1.10 -14.75 21.11
N THR A 207 -0.08 -14.80 21.71
CA THR A 207 -1.29 -15.32 21.06
C THR A 207 -1.98 -14.17 20.35
N VAL A 208 -1.97 -14.18 19.03
CA VAL A 208 -2.69 -13.21 18.20
C VAL A 208 -4.12 -13.69 18.01
N VAL A 209 -5.10 -12.83 18.24
CA VAL A 209 -6.53 -13.15 18.15
C VAL A 209 -7.25 -12.21 17.19
N PRO A 210 -8.33 -12.67 16.51
CA PRO A 210 -9.15 -11.81 15.68
C PRO A 210 -9.68 -10.57 16.42
N ALA A 211 -9.92 -9.50 15.66
CA ALA A 211 -10.43 -8.22 16.18
C ALA A 211 -11.68 -8.34 17.08
N ARG A 212 -12.54 -9.32 16.80
CA ARG A 212 -13.82 -9.52 17.50
C ARG A 212 -13.78 -10.59 18.60
N THR A 213 -12.61 -11.09 18.97
CA THR A 213 -12.47 -12.06 20.06
C THR A 213 -12.98 -11.46 21.37
N PRO A 214 -13.84 -12.14 22.14
CA PRO A 214 -14.23 -11.68 23.46
C PRO A 214 -13.04 -11.66 24.43
N ALA A 215 -13.00 -10.67 25.33
CA ALA A 215 -11.98 -10.59 26.38
C ALA A 215 -12.28 -11.49 27.60
N SER A 216 -13.45 -12.14 27.62
CA SER A 216 -13.98 -12.98 28.70
C SER A 216 -13.70 -14.46 28.50
#